data_AF-A0A956DR07-F1
#
_entry.id   AF-A0A956DR07-F1
#
_cell.length_a   1.000
_cell.length_b   1.000
_cell.length_c   1.000
_cell.angle_alpha   90.00
_cell.angle_beta   90.00
_cell.angle_gamma   90.00
#
_symmetry.space_group_name_H-M   'P 1'
#
loop_
_entity.id
_entity.type
_entity.pdbx_description
1 polymer ?
#
loop_
_entity_poly.entity_id
_entity_poly.type
_entity_poly.pdbx_seq_one_letter_code
_entity_poly.pdbx_strand_id
1 'polypeptide(L)'
;RALAGRLPFEGTNAGMIIALKLDRPAPSLSEVTDERWPAGLERFLARALQRDPELRHPDAAVALEEWRSILPQALTRRDAPPPERVSQPPHGFADDAPTPTDAHHAHWDGMPTATEVGDGFDVGD
;
A
#
# COMPACT_ATOMS: atom_id res chain seq x y z
N ARG A 1 6.28 1.76 3.59
CA ARG A 1 7.56 1.88 4.32
C ARG A 1 8.12 3.26 3.96
N ALA A 2 8.51 4.09 4.93
CA ALA A 2 8.79 5.51 4.69
C ALA A 2 10.19 5.95 5.15
N LEU A 3 10.56 5.69 6.41
CA LEU A 3 11.82 6.17 7.01
C LEU A 3 12.86 5.05 7.15
N ALA A 4 12.54 4.00 7.89
CA ALA A 4 13.46 2.91 8.19
C ALA A 4 13.54 1.80 7.13
N GLY A 5 12.74 1.86 6.05
CA GLY A 5 12.65 0.78 5.06
C GLY A 5 12.04 -0.55 5.57
N ARG A 6 11.76 -0.68 6.87
CA ARG A 6 11.17 -1.87 7.52
C ARG A 6 10.09 -1.50 8.54
N LEU A 7 9.30 -2.47 9.00
CA LEU A 7 8.27 -2.22 10.02
C LEU A 7 8.89 -2.20 11.42
N PRO A 8 8.30 -1.47 12.39
CA PRO A 8 8.75 -1.49 13.78
C PRO A 8 8.64 -2.87 14.44
N PHE A 9 7.71 -3.70 13.98
CA PHE A 9 7.51 -5.08 14.42
C PHE A 9 7.43 -5.99 13.19
N GLU A 10 8.30 -6.98 13.10
CA GLU A 10 8.34 -7.94 12.00
C GLU A 10 8.24 -9.37 12.56
N GLY A 11 7.40 -10.19 11.93
CA GLY A 11 7.18 -11.58 12.32
C GLY A 11 6.76 -12.40 11.11
N THR A 12 7.05 -13.70 11.13
CA THR A 12 6.71 -14.64 10.05
C THR A 12 5.25 -15.06 10.06
N ASN A 13 4.50 -14.72 11.12
CA ASN A 13 3.07 -14.95 11.24
C ASN A 13 2.40 -13.87 12.12
N ALA A 14 1.07 -13.80 12.06
CA ALA A 14 0.28 -12.80 12.78
C ALA A 14 0.42 -12.88 14.32
N GLY A 15 0.49 -14.10 14.87
CA GLY A 15 0.65 -14.32 16.31
C GLY A 15 1.95 -13.71 16.84
N MET A 16 3.04 -13.82 16.09
CA MET A 16 4.33 -13.22 16.43
C MET A 16 4.27 -11.69 16.43
N ILE A 17 3.60 -11.08 15.46
CA ILE A 17 3.44 -9.62 15.40
C ILE A 17 2.62 -9.11 16.60
N ILE A 18 1.56 -9.84 16.98
CA ILE A 18 0.73 -9.51 18.15
C ILE A 18 1.56 -9.60 19.42
N ALA A 19 2.29 -10.69 19.63
CA ALA A 19 3.17 -10.85 20.80
C ALA A 19 4.22 -9.72 20.86
N LEU A 20 4.88 -9.42 19.74
CA LEU A 20 5.87 -8.33 19.67
C LEU A 20 5.26 -6.96 20.01
N LYS A 21 4.04 -6.69 19.56
CA LYS A 21 3.34 -5.43 19.85
C LYS A 21 2.88 -5.32 21.32
N LEU A 22 2.60 -6.45 21.98
CA LEU A 22 2.17 -6.49 23.37
C LEU A 22 3.35 -6.39 24.35
N ASP A 23 4.44 -7.09 24.04
CA ASP A 23 5.55 -7.33 24.97
C ASP A 23 6.69 -6.32 24.85
N ARG A 24 6.82 -5.62 23.70
CA ARG A 24 7.94 -4.72 23.45
C ARG A 24 7.51 -3.30 23.10
N PRO A 25 8.22 -2.28 23.61
CA PRO A 25 8.08 -0.93 23.09
C PRO A 25 8.52 -0.87 21.63
N ALA A 26 7.96 0.08 20.87
CA ALA A 26 8.42 0.31 19.50
C ALA A 26 9.88 0.80 19.52
N PRO A 27 10.76 0.23 18.69
CA PRO A 27 12.14 0.69 18.61
C PRO A 27 12.21 2.09 18.02
N SER A 28 13.19 2.87 18.47
CA SER A 28 13.51 4.20 17.93
C SER A 28 14.08 4.10 16.51
N LEU A 29 14.04 5.20 15.75
CA LEU A 29 14.63 5.21 14.40
C LEU A 29 16.14 4.99 14.47
N SER A 30 16.80 5.60 15.45
CA SER A 30 18.24 5.48 15.67
C SER A 30 18.66 4.02 15.91
N GLU A 31 17.91 3.26 16.72
CA GLU A 31 18.16 1.81 16.94
C GLU A 31 17.94 0.96 15.69
N VAL A 32 17.08 1.43 14.78
CA VAL A 32 16.69 0.66 13.60
C VAL A 32 17.62 0.94 12.41
N THR A 33 18.13 2.16 12.31
CA THR A 33 18.87 2.64 11.14
C THR A 33 20.36 2.87 11.42
N ASP A 34 20.78 2.85 12.69
CA ASP A 34 22.12 3.24 13.14
C ASP A 34 22.53 4.67 12.71
N GLU A 35 21.55 5.52 12.41
CA GLU A 35 21.72 6.91 11.99
C GLU A 35 21.25 7.89 13.07
N ARG A 36 21.73 9.13 12.99
CA ARG A 36 21.31 10.20 13.90
C ARG A 36 20.07 10.92 13.35
N TRP A 37 18.98 10.86 14.10
CA TRP A 37 17.73 11.53 13.75
C TRP A 37 17.48 12.79 14.59
N PRO A 38 16.71 13.77 14.08
CA PRO A 38 16.28 14.92 14.88
C PRO A 38 15.49 14.49 16.11
N ALA A 39 15.83 15.02 17.29
CA ALA A 39 15.19 14.64 18.55
C ALA A 39 13.66 14.89 18.55
N GLY A 40 13.19 15.92 17.84
CA GLY A 40 11.76 16.18 17.66
C GLY A 40 11.05 15.03 16.97
N LEU A 41 11.66 14.46 15.93
CA LEU A 41 11.09 13.35 15.15
C LEU A 41 11.02 12.06 15.97
N GLU A 42 12.09 11.73 16.69
CA GLU A 42 12.15 10.55 17.56
C GLU A 42 11.07 10.61 18.65
N ARG A 43 10.92 11.77 19.32
CA ARG A 43 9.87 11.96 20.33
C ARG A 43 8.47 11.82 19.75
N PHE A 44 8.22 12.42 18.58
CA PHE A 44 6.93 12.33 17.90
C PHE A 44 6.56 10.88 17.61
N LEU A 45 7.48 10.11 17.02
CA LEU A 45 7.24 8.70 16.70
C LEU A 45 7.07 7.85 17.95
N ALA A 46 7.89 8.08 18.98
CA ALA A 46 7.77 7.39 20.26
C ALA A 46 6.39 7.61 20.91
N ARG A 47 5.85 8.83 20.83
CA ARG A 47 4.50 9.15 21.32
C ARG A 47 3.41 8.56 20.43
N ALA A 48 3.55 8.67 19.10
CA ALA A 48 2.57 8.15 18.15
C ALA A 48 2.43 6.61 18.22
N LEU A 49 3.52 5.91 18.55
CA LEU A 49 3.57 4.46 18.62
C LEU A 49 3.33 3.88 20.03
N GLN A 50 2.96 4.72 21.01
CA GLN A 50 2.61 4.27 22.36
C GLN A 50 1.54 3.18 22.35
N ARG A 51 1.70 2.21 23.26
CA ARG A 51 0.73 1.11 23.42
C ARG A 51 -0.58 1.63 23.99
N ASP A 52 -0.48 2.47 25.02
CA ASP A 52 -1.61 3.09 25.66
C ASP A 52 -2.20 4.20 24.75
N PRO A 53 -3.48 4.12 24.35
CA PRO A 53 -4.14 5.19 23.60
C PRO A 53 -4.15 6.53 24.32
N GLU A 54 -4.21 6.57 25.66
CA GLU A 54 -4.25 7.82 26.42
C GLU A 54 -2.91 8.57 26.39
N LEU A 55 -1.81 7.83 26.21
CA LEU A 55 -0.47 8.39 26.05
C LEU A 55 -0.16 8.81 24.60
N ARG A 56 -1.02 8.45 23.63
CA ARG A 56 -0.89 8.86 22.23
C ARG A 56 -1.37 10.30 22.04
N HIS A 57 -1.37 10.73 20.78
CA HIS A 57 -1.99 11.99 20.41
C HIS A 57 -3.51 11.80 20.46
N PRO A 58 -4.26 12.72 21.07
CA PRO A 58 -5.71 12.57 21.27
C PRO A 58 -6.45 12.51 19.93
N ASP A 59 -5.95 13.23 18.93
CA ASP A 59 -6.49 13.25 17.57
C ASP A 59 -5.39 13.53 16.53
N ALA A 60 -5.78 13.42 15.26
CA ALA A 60 -4.90 13.62 14.12
C ALA A 60 -4.49 15.09 13.92
N ALA A 61 -5.32 16.05 14.33
CA ALA A 61 -5.01 17.47 14.18
C ALA A 61 -3.89 17.89 15.13
N VAL A 62 -3.92 17.40 16.38
CA VAL A 62 -2.84 17.60 17.36
C VAL A 62 -1.54 16.97 16.89
N ALA A 63 -1.60 15.77 16.33
CA ALA A 63 -0.42 15.12 15.73
C ALA A 63 0.16 15.89 14.54
N LEU A 64 -0.71 16.45 13.69
CA LEU A 64 -0.28 17.24 12.55
C LEU A 64 0.40 18.54 12.98
N GLU A 65 -0.11 19.20 14.03
CA GLU A 65 0.49 20.41 14.57
C GLU A 65 1.88 20.13 15.18
N GLU A 66 1.98 19.07 16.01
CA GLU A 66 3.26 18.63 16.55
C GLU A 66 4.26 18.30 15.43
N TRP A 67 3.81 17.57 14.39
CA TRP A 67 4.63 17.25 13.22
C TRP A 67 5.18 18.50 12.51
N ARG A 68 4.35 19.50 12.28
CA ARG A 68 4.74 20.76 11.63
C ARG A 68 5.73 21.57 12.46
N SER A 69 5.66 21.47 13.79
CA SER A 69 6.60 22.13 14.70
C SER A 69 8.01 21.54 14.66
N ILE A 70 8.15 20.27 14.26
CA ILE A 70 9.43 19.57 14.13
C ILE A 70 10.13 19.95 12.83
N LEU A 71 9.36 20.24 11.78
CA LEU A 71 9.90 20.57 10.47
C LEU A 71 10.59 21.94 10.50
N PRO A 72 11.75 22.08 9.82
CA PRO A 72 12.29 23.39 9.50
C PRO A 72 11.21 24.22 8.80
N GLN A 73 11.07 25.50 9.16
CA GLN A 73 10.00 26.36 8.61
C GLN A 73 9.99 26.41 7.07
N ALA A 74 11.13 26.15 6.43
CA ALA A 74 11.25 26.03 4.98
C ALA A 74 10.41 24.91 4.35
N LEU A 75 10.07 23.85 5.11
CA LEU A 75 9.25 22.71 4.65
C LEU A 75 7.77 22.82 5.03
N THR A 76 7.45 23.66 6.01
CA THR A 76 6.08 23.82 6.53
C THR A 76 5.16 24.59 5.55
N ARG A 77 5.74 25.39 4.66
CA ARG A 77 5.00 26.18 3.67
C ARG A 77 4.68 25.36 2.42
N ARG A 78 3.57 24.64 2.43
CA ARG A 78 2.93 24.17 1.20
C ARG A 78 1.50 24.72 1.13
N ASP A 79 1.40 26.04 0.91
CA ASP A 79 0.13 26.73 0.64
C ASP A 79 -0.36 26.52 -0.79
N ALA A 80 0.48 25.99 -1.69
CA ALA A 80 0.07 25.76 -3.07
C ALA A 80 -0.83 24.51 -3.16
N PRO A 81 -2.06 24.63 -3.70
CA PRO A 81 -2.88 23.45 -4.01
C PRO A 81 -2.08 22.52 -4.95
N PRO A 82 -2.26 21.19 -4.84
CA PRO A 82 -1.63 20.25 -5.76
C PRO A 82 -1.95 20.68 -7.19
N PRO A 83 -0.97 20.68 -8.12
CA PRO A 83 -1.29 20.92 -9.52
C PRO A 83 -2.37 19.90 -9.92
N GLU A 84 -3.48 20.39 -10.47
CA GLU A 84 -4.50 19.53 -11.04
C GLU A 84 -3.78 18.56 -11.98
N ARG A 85 -3.88 17.26 -11.72
CA ARG A 85 -3.34 16.26 -12.65
C ARG A 85 -4.18 16.41 -13.91
N VAL A 86 -3.67 17.14 -14.89
CA VAL A 86 -4.21 17.13 -16.24
C VAL A 86 -4.07 15.70 -16.72
N SER A 87 -5.18 14.97 -16.77
CA SER A 87 -5.26 13.64 -17.36
C SER A 87 -4.79 13.76 -18.79
N GLN A 88 -3.53 13.41 -19.05
CA GLN A 88 -2.99 13.38 -20.38
C GLN A 88 -3.81 12.36 -21.18
N PRO A 89 -4.46 12.74 -22.29
CA PRO A 89 -5.21 11.79 -23.10
C PRO A 89 -4.26 10.69 -23.56
N PRO A 90 -4.72 9.42 -23.63
CA PRO A 90 -3.87 8.33 -24.05
C PRO A 90 -3.28 8.67 -25.41
N HIS A 91 -1.95 8.65 -25.51
CA HIS A 91 -1.26 8.71 -26.77
C HIS A 91 -1.85 7.62 -27.65
N GLY A 92 -2.59 8.05 -28.69
CA GLY A 92 -3.20 7.13 -29.63
C GLY A 92 -2.12 6.21 -30.18
N PHE A 93 -2.33 4.91 -30.03
CA PHE A 93 -1.64 3.93 -30.83
C PHE A 93 -2.08 4.18 -32.27
N ALA A 94 -1.33 5.03 -32.99
CA ALA A 94 -1.34 5.01 -34.43
C ALA A 94 -0.66 3.70 -34.84
N ASP A 95 -1.41 2.61 -34.79
CA ASP A 95 -1.06 1.36 -35.45
C ASP A 95 -1.18 1.64 -36.96
N ASP A 96 -0.02 1.85 -37.57
CA ASP A 96 0.16 1.75 -39.01
C ASP A 96 -0.06 0.27 -39.37
N ALA A 97 -1.32 -0.11 -39.54
CA ALA A 97 -1.70 -1.47 -39.88
C ALA A 97 -1.39 -1.73 -41.36
N PRO A 98 -0.48 -2.67 -41.72
CA PRO A 98 -0.41 -3.14 -43.09
C PRO A 98 -1.71 -3.88 -43.39
N THR A 99 -2.42 -3.41 -44.42
CA THR A 99 -3.66 -3.98 -44.94
C THR A 99 -3.47 -5.46 -45.28
N PRO A 100 -4.21 -6.41 -44.69
CA PRO A 100 -4.32 -7.74 -45.26
C PRO A 100 -5.32 -7.66 -46.42
N THR A 101 -4.77 -7.65 -47.63
CA THR A 101 -5.54 -7.91 -48.84
C THR A 101 -6.08 -9.34 -48.77
N ASP A 102 -7.42 -9.42 -48.76
CA ASP A 102 -8.27 -10.44 -49.37
C ASP A 102 -7.97 -11.93 -49.13
N ALA A 103 -8.77 -12.56 -48.28
CA ALA A 103 -9.12 -13.97 -48.40
C ALA A 103 -10.49 -14.25 -47.77
N HIS A 104 -11.52 -14.09 -48.60
CA HIS A 104 -12.71 -14.93 -48.72
C HIS A 104 -13.44 -15.49 -47.47
N HIS A 105 -14.68 -15.03 -47.34
CA HIS A 105 -15.89 -15.73 -46.89
C HIS A 105 -15.92 -16.38 -45.50
N ALA A 106 -16.71 -15.74 -44.65
CA ALA A 106 -17.30 -16.29 -43.45
C ALA A 106 -18.00 -17.63 -43.68
N HIS A 107 -17.66 -18.62 -42.86
CA HIS A 107 -18.48 -19.78 -42.57
C HIS A 107 -18.27 -20.15 -41.10
N TRP A 108 -19.16 -19.65 -40.25
CA TRP A 108 -19.17 -19.88 -38.82
C TRP A 108 -19.83 -21.24 -38.55
N ASP A 109 -19.05 -22.31 -38.41
CA ASP A 109 -19.56 -23.60 -37.96
C ASP A 109 -18.69 -24.18 -36.85
N GLY A 110 -19.36 -24.60 -35.77
CA GLY A 110 -18.80 -25.47 -34.75
C GLY A 110 -18.43 -24.82 -33.42
N MET A 111 -19.42 -24.34 -32.66
CA MET A 111 -19.30 -24.30 -31.20
C MET A 111 -19.66 -25.69 -30.66
N PRO A 112 -18.74 -26.48 -30.07
CA PRO A 112 -19.14 -27.60 -29.25
C PRO A 112 -19.65 -27.09 -27.89
N THR A 113 -20.94 -27.27 -27.66
CA THR A 113 -21.59 -27.14 -26.36
C THR A 113 -20.96 -28.10 -25.36
N ALA A 114 -20.40 -27.59 -24.27
CA ALA A 114 -19.98 -28.43 -23.15
C ALA A 114 -21.23 -28.99 -22.46
N THR A 115 -21.54 -30.26 -22.75
CA THR A 115 -22.53 -31.03 -22.02
C THR A 115 -21.95 -31.46 -20.68
N GLU A 116 -22.59 -30.96 -19.63
CA GLU A 116 -22.57 -31.42 -18.26
C GLU A 116 -22.76 -32.94 -18.20
N VAL A 117 -21.78 -33.68 -17.68
CA VAL A 117 -21.91 -35.11 -17.35
C VAL A 117 -21.72 -35.24 -15.86
N GLY A 118 -22.85 -35.39 -15.15
CA GLY A 118 -22.89 -35.86 -13.78
C GLY A 118 -22.50 -37.34 -13.75
N ASP A 119 -21.56 -37.69 -12.88
CA ASP A 119 -21.17 -39.07 -12.65
C ASP A 119 -21.95 -39.58 -11.41
N GLY A 120 -22.88 -40.50 -11.68
CA GLY A 120 -23.74 -41.13 -10.69
C GLY A 120 -22.99 -42.25 -9.97
N PHE A 121 -22.97 -42.16 -8.64
CA PHE A 121 -22.44 -43.19 -7.76
C PHE A 121 -23.60 -44.05 -7.25
N ASP A 122 -23.79 -45.25 -7.81
CA ASP A 122 -24.46 -46.39 -7.16
C ASP A 122 -24.23 -47.69 -7.95
N VAL A 123 -23.75 -48.75 -7.29
CA VAL A 123 -24.30 -50.12 -7.34
C VAL A 123 -23.75 -50.87 -6.11
N GLY A 124 -24.64 -51.35 -5.25
CA GLY A 124 -24.37 -52.34 -4.21
C GLY A 124 -24.61 -53.79 -4.65
N ASP A 125 -24.10 -54.74 -3.86
CA ASP A 125 -24.82 -55.80 -3.11
C ASP A 125 -23.77 -56.69 -2.41
#